data_AF-A0A392MLZ2-F1
#
_entry.id   AF-A0A392MLZ2-F1
#
_cell.length_a   1.000
_cell.length_b   1.000
_cell.length_c   1.000
_cell.angle_alpha   90.00
_cell.angle_beta   90.00
_cell.angle_gamma   90.00
#
_symmetry.space_group_name_H-M   'P 1'
#
loop_
_entity.id
_entity.type
_entity.pdbx_description
1 polymer ?
#
loop_
_entity_poly.entity_id
_entity_poly.type
_entity_poly.pdbx_seq_one_letter_code
_entity_poly.pdbx_strand_id
1 'polypeptide(L)'
;MGQQTLIYSFVARGNIILAEYTEFSGNFSTIAAQCLQKLPSSSNRFTYNCDGHTFNYLVDNGFTYCVVAIESAGRQIPIAYLERVKEEFSKKYAGGKAANAAAKSLNKEYG
;
A
#
# COMPACT_ATOMS: atom_id res chain seq x y z
N MET A 1 20.14 -10.39 -12.43
CA MET A 1 18.93 -10.90 -11.78
C MET A 1 18.34 -9.75 -11.00
N GLY A 2 17.23 -9.17 -11.46
CA GLY A 2 16.67 -7.95 -10.88
C GLY A 2 16.16 -8.24 -9.47
N GLN A 3 16.78 -7.64 -8.46
CA GLN A 3 16.28 -7.76 -7.10
C GLN A 3 14.89 -7.11 -7.05
N GLN A 4 13.86 -7.87 -6.67
CA GLN A 4 12.55 -7.32 -6.36
C GLN A 4 12.71 -6.38 -5.17
N THR A 5 12.72 -5.08 -5.46
CA THR A 5 12.89 -4.02 -4.45
C THR A 5 11.61 -3.78 -3.66
N LEU A 6 10.46 -4.13 -4.24
CA LEU A 6 9.14 -4.04 -3.63
C LEU A 6 8.74 -5.45 -3.13
N ILE A 7 8.31 -5.52 -1.88
CA ILE A 7 8.06 -6.77 -1.15
C ILE A 7 6.58 -7.02 -0.99
N TYR A 8 5.86 -5.99 -0.54
CA TYR A 8 4.44 -6.06 -0.23
C TYR A 8 3.77 -4.77 -0.65
N SER A 9 2.53 -4.84 -1.12
CA SER A 9 1.73 -3.66 -1.41
C SER A 9 0.26 -3.89 -1.08
N PHE A 10 -0.45 -2.83 -0.72
CA PHE A 10 -1.89 -2.90 -0.54
C PHE A 10 -2.60 -1.58 -0.81
N VAL A 11 -3.91 -1.68 -1.03
CA VAL A 11 -4.85 -0.56 -1.04
C VAL A 11 -5.93 -0.81 0.02
N ALA A 12 -6.14 0.17 0.88
CA ALA A 12 -7.12 0.14 1.97
C ALA A 12 -8.09 1.32 1.90
N ARG A 13 -9.29 1.14 2.44
CA ARG A 13 -10.26 2.21 2.73
C ARG A 13 -10.34 2.38 4.23
N GLY A 14 -9.82 3.50 4.75
CA GLY A 14 -9.53 3.64 6.17
C GLY A 14 -8.62 2.49 6.65
N ASN A 15 -9.14 1.66 7.54
CA ASN A 15 -8.42 0.53 8.14
C ASN A 15 -8.70 -0.83 7.47
N ILE A 16 -9.50 -0.84 6.40
CA ILE A 16 -9.95 -2.06 5.72
C ILE A 16 -9.14 -2.26 4.45
N ILE A 17 -8.27 -3.27 4.44
CA ILE A 17 -7.52 -3.66 3.25
C ILE A 17 -8.47 -4.25 2.21
N LEU A 18 -8.53 -3.63 1.03
CA LEU A 18 -9.41 -4.04 -0.08
C LEU A 18 -8.69 -4.96 -1.06
N ALA A 19 -7.43 -4.64 -1.36
CA ALA A 19 -6.53 -5.38 -2.23
C ALA A 19 -5.14 -5.43 -1.60
N GLU A 20 -4.49 -6.58 -1.61
CA GLU A 20 -3.09 -6.72 -1.18
C GLU A 20 -2.36 -7.76 -2.02
N TYR A 21 -1.06 -7.55 -2.22
CA TYR A 21 -0.19 -8.44 -2.98
C TYR A 21 1.19 -8.57 -2.33
N THR A 22 1.68 -9.80 -2.22
CA THR A 22 3.05 -10.14 -1.83
C THR A 22 3.51 -11.37 -2.60
N GLU A 23 4.76 -11.35 -3.06
CA GLU A 23 5.47 -12.54 -3.53
C GLU A 23 6.36 -13.15 -2.42
N PHE A 24 6.48 -12.43 -1.30
CA PHE A 24 7.31 -12.80 -0.17
C PHE A 24 6.45 -13.36 0.96
N SER A 25 6.94 -14.43 1.58
CA SER A 25 6.38 -14.95 2.84
C SER A 25 7.00 -14.19 4.02
N GLY A 26 6.17 -13.82 4.99
CA GLY A 26 6.65 -13.11 6.18
C GLY A 26 5.54 -12.38 6.92
N ASN A 27 5.94 -11.52 7.85
CA ASN A 27 5.06 -10.72 8.70
C ASN A 27 4.83 -9.29 8.15
N PHE A 28 5.25 -8.99 6.91
CA PHE A 28 5.12 -7.66 6.32
C PHE A 28 3.67 -7.19 6.24
N SER A 29 2.73 -8.07 5.87
CA SER A 29 1.30 -7.76 5.83
C SER A 29 0.75 -7.38 7.20
N THR A 30 1.12 -8.13 8.24
CA THR A 30 0.74 -7.84 9.63
C THR A 30 1.31 -6.52 10.11
N ILE A 31 2.61 -6.27 9.92
CA ILE A 31 3.26 -5.01 10.33
C ILE A 31 2.63 -3.83 9.59
N ALA A 32 2.43 -3.96 8.28
CA ALA A 32 1.90 -2.88 7.48
C ALA A 32 0.43 -2.57 7.84
N ALA A 33 -0.37 -3.57 8.20
CA ALA A 33 -1.71 -3.40 8.75
C ALA A 33 -1.69 -2.75 10.15
N GLN A 34 -0.70 -3.08 11.00
CA GLN A 34 -0.54 -2.42 12.30
C GLN A 34 -0.15 -0.94 12.14
N CYS A 35 0.75 -0.63 11.21
CA CYS A 35 1.11 0.75 10.86
C CYS A 35 -0.08 1.52 10.30
N LEU A 36 -0.94 0.88 9.49
CA LEU A 36 -2.18 1.48 8.99
C LEU A 36 -3.10 1.97 10.13
N GLN A 37 -3.21 1.23 11.24
CA GLN A 37 -3.99 1.64 12.41
C GLN A 37 -3.43 2.88 13.12
N LYS A 38 -2.15 3.18 12.92
CA LYS A 38 -1.43 4.25 13.62
C LYS A 38 -1.19 5.48 12.74
N LEU A 39 -1.68 5.49 11.50
CA LEU A 39 -1.48 6.62 10.60
C LEU A 39 -2.16 7.87 11.16
N PRO A 40 -1.42 8.98 11.36
CA PRO A 40 -2.04 10.21 11.83
C PRO A 40 -2.82 10.88 10.69
N SER A 41 -3.92 11.54 11.03
CA SER A 41 -4.79 12.21 10.04
C SER A 41 -4.20 13.50 9.46
N SER A 42 -3.06 13.97 9.98
CA SER A 42 -2.49 15.29 9.70
C SER A 42 -1.64 15.37 8.44
N SER A 43 -1.22 14.23 7.87
CA SER A 43 -0.42 14.18 6.65
C SER A 43 -0.94 13.08 5.74
N ASN A 44 -0.65 13.21 4.45
CA ASN A 44 -1.05 12.26 3.43
C ASN A 44 0.10 11.32 3.03
N ARG A 45 1.33 11.55 3.48
CA ARG A 45 2.48 10.70 3.18
C ARG A 45 3.25 10.35 4.45
N PHE A 46 3.57 9.07 4.58
CA PHE A 46 4.33 8.55 5.72
C PHE A 46 5.32 7.48 5.26
N THR A 47 6.48 7.45 5.88
CA THR A 47 7.46 6.38 5.69
C THR A 47 7.90 5.90 7.06
N TYR A 48 7.74 4.61 7.32
CA TYR A 48 8.31 3.94 8.49
C TYR A 48 9.46 3.06 8.04
N ASN A 49 10.55 3.07 8.79
CA ASN A 49 11.69 2.20 8.56
C ASN A 49 11.72 1.14 9.68
N CYS A 50 11.86 -0.13 9.32
CA CYS A 50 12.00 -1.24 10.27
C CYS A 50 12.88 -2.33 9.66
N ASP A 51 13.93 -2.75 10.36
CA ASP A 51 14.80 -3.88 9.98
C ASP A 51 15.26 -3.86 8.51
N GLY A 52 15.70 -2.69 8.01
CA GLY A 52 16.16 -2.55 6.62
C GLY A 52 15.04 -2.53 5.57
N HIS A 53 13.78 -2.37 6.00
CA HIS A 53 12.62 -2.23 5.13
C HIS A 53 11.91 -0.88 5.36
N THR A 54 11.39 -0.31 4.29
CA THR A 54 10.60 0.92 4.29
C THR A 54 9.14 0.60 4.02
N PHE A 55 8.25 1.03 4.92
CA PHE A 55 6.81 0.97 4.77
C PHE A 55 6.33 2.36 4.40
N ASN A 56 5.98 2.54 3.12
CA ASN A 56 5.62 3.83 2.56
C ASN A 56 4.11 3.88 2.38
N TYR A 57 3.48 4.94 2.86
CA TYR A 57 2.04 5.16 2.83
C TYR A 57 1.71 6.46 2.10
N LEU A 58 0.66 6.41 1.30
CA LEU A 58 0.03 7.54 0.66
C LEU A 58 -1.47 7.48 0.94
N VAL A 59 -2.04 8.55 1.49
CA VAL A 59 -3.47 8.70 1.76
C VAL A 59 -4.04 9.68 0.75
N ASP A 60 -5.05 9.27 0.01
CA ASP A 60 -5.72 10.10 -1.00
C ASP A 60 -7.20 9.72 -1.09
N ASN A 61 -8.09 10.72 -1.08
CA ASN A 61 -9.53 10.54 -1.27
C ASN A 61 -10.18 9.43 -0.40
N GLY A 62 -9.74 9.27 0.84
CA GLY A 62 -10.27 8.25 1.78
C GLY A 62 -9.70 6.85 1.58
N PHE A 63 -8.77 6.68 0.64
CA PHE A 63 -8.00 5.46 0.43
C PHE A 63 -6.57 5.63 0.94
N THR A 64 -5.98 4.53 1.38
CA THR A 64 -4.58 4.44 1.79
C THR A 64 -3.88 3.41 0.93
N TYR A 65 -2.81 3.84 0.29
CA TYR A 65 -1.93 3.03 -0.55
C TYR A 65 -0.65 2.78 0.24
N CYS A 66 -0.20 1.53 0.28
CA CYS A 66 1.02 1.15 0.96
C CYS A 66 1.92 0.33 0.05
N VAL A 67 3.22 0.55 0.17
CA VAL A 67 4.26 -0.32 -0.40
C VAL A 67 5.40 -0.49 0.58
N VAL A 68 5.79 -1.75 0.77
CA VAL A 68 6.97 -2.16 1.53
C VAL A 68 8.09 -2.41 0.54
N ALA A 69 9.22 -1.77 0.74
CA ALA A 69 10.40 -1.91 -0.09
C ALA A 69 11.65 -2.09 0.75
N ILE A 70 12.68 -2.73 0.21
CA ILE A 70 14.00 -2.74 0.86
C ILE A 70 14.52 -1.30 0.98
N GLU A 71 15.17 -0.97 2.10
CA GLU A 71 15.69 0.39 2.34
C GLU A 71 16.69 0.83 1.26
N SER A 72 17.51 -0.11 0.76
CA SER A 72 18.47 0.11 -0.32
C SER A 72 17.84 0.51 -1.66
N ALA A 73 16.52 0.35 -1.83
CA ALA A 73 15.80 0.83 -3.01
C ALA A 73 15.67 2.36 -3.04
N GLY A 74 15.91 3.03 -1.91
CA GLY A 74 15.69 4.45 -1.74
C GLY A 74 14.20 4.82 -1.73
N ARG A 75 13.91 6.11 -1.61
CA ARG A 75 12.52 6.61 -1.46
C ARG A 75 11.82 6.88 -2.79
N GLN A 76 12.57 7.13 -3.87
CA GLN A 76 11.98 7.54 -5.15
C GLN A 76 11.17 6.41 -5.80
N ILE A 77 11.67 5.17 -5.76
CA ILE A 77 11.00 4.00 -6.33
C ILE A 77 9.65 3.71 -5.64
N PRO A 78 9.57 3.55 -4.31
CA PRO A 78 8.31 3.29 -3.64
C PRO A 78 7.31 4.46 -3.77
N ILE A 79 7.77 5.71 -3.73
CA ILE A 79 6.88 6.87 -3.93
C ILE A 79 6.30 6.88 -5.35
N ALA A 80 7.12 6.66 -6.38
CA ALA A 80 6.66 6.60 -7.77
C ALA A 80 5.67 5.43 -7.98
N TYR A 81 5.92 4.29 -7.34
CA TYR A 81 4.99 3.17 -7.35
C TYR A 81 3.64 3.54 -6.72
N LEU A 82 3.64 4.18 -5.54
CA LEU A 82 2.41 4.60 -4.87
C LEU A 82 1.58 5.57 -5.70
N GLU A 83 2.20 6.56 -6.34
CA GLU A 83 1.49 7.51 -7.21
C GLU A 83 0.82 6.79 -8.38
N ARG A 84 1.51 5.83 -9.02
CA ARG A 84 0.95 5.04 -10.13
C ARG A 84 -0.19 4.14 -9.68
N VAL A 85 -0.05 3.46 -8.54
CA VAL A 85 -1.12 2.61 -7.97
C VAL A 85 -2.33 3.47 -7.61
N LYS A 86 -2.12 4.67 -7.05
CA LYS A 86 -3.19 5.62 -6.78
C LYS A 86 -3.93 5.98 -8.06
N GLU A 87 -3.22 6.40 -9.11
CA GLU A 87 -3.83 6.78 -10.40
C GLU A 87 -4.62 5.64 -11.03
N GLU A 88 -4.04 4.44 -11.11
CA GLU A 88 -4.68 3.26 -11.69
C GLU A 88 -5.90 2.80 -10.87
N PHE A 89 -5.80 2.76 -9.54
CA PHE A 89 -6.90 2.38 -8.67
C PHE A 89 -8.05 3.38 -8.78
N SER A 90 -7.75 4.68 -8.71
CA SER A 90 -8.75 5.74 -8.82
C SER A 90 -9.44 5.71 -10.17
N LYS A 91 -8.71 5.46 -11.26
CA LYS A 91 -9.29 5.32 -12.61
C LYS A 91 -10.17 4.07 -12.72
N LYS A 92 -9.70 2.92 -12.23
CA LYS A 92 -10.40 1.64 -12.31
C LYS A 92 -11.68 1.59 -11.47
N TYR A 93 -11.68 2.29 -10.33
CA TYR A 93 -12.78 2.28 -9.37
C TYR A 93 -13.51 3.63 -9.22
N ALA A 94 -13.33 4.54 -10.20
CA ALA A 94 -13.98 5.86 -10.24
C ALA A 94 -15.52 5.79 -10.08
N GLY A 95 -16.15 4.69 -10.49
CA GLY A 95 -17.59 4.44 -10.34
C GLY A 95 -18.05 4.10 -8.92
N GLY A 96 -17.20 4.23 -7.89
CA GLY A 96 -17.57 4.04 -6.49
C GLY A 96 -17.57 2.59 -5.99
N LYS A 97 -17.22 1.61 -6.83
CA LYS A 97 -17.14 0.18 -6.44
C LYS A 97 -16.21 -0.02 -5.23
N ALA A 98 -15.07 0.65 -5.19
CA ALA A 98 -14.12 0.56 -4.07
C ALA A 98 -14.67 1.17 -2.76
N ALA A 99 -15.57 2.16 -2.84
CA ALA A 99 -16.13 2.81 -1.67
C ALA A 99 -16.99 1.87 -0.81
N ASN A 100 -17.57 0.82 -1.40
CA ASN A 100 -18.40 -0.18 -0.71
C ASN A 100 -17.80 -1.59 -0.71
N ALA A 101 -16.57 -1.75 -1.21
CA ALA A 101 -15.91 -3.04 -1.25
C ALA A 101 -15.69 -3.61 0.17
N ALA A 102 -15.76 -4.94 0.27
CA ALA A 102 -15.47 -5.68 1.49
C ALA A 102 -13.96 -5.91 1.62
N ALA A 103 -13.52 -6.33 2.81
CA ALA A 103 -12.12 -6.66 3.05
C ALA A 103 -11.65 -7.74 2.06
N LYS A 104 -10.49 -7.50 1.43
CA LYS A 104 -9.84 -8.41 0.46
C LYS A 104 -10.67 -8.79 -0.77
N SER A 105 -11.84 -8.16 -0.98
CA SER A 105 -12.73 -8.54 -2.09
C SER A 105 -12.18 -8.14 -3.46
N LEU A 106 -11.19 -7.24 -3.51
CA LEU A 106 -10.58 -6.78 -4.75
C LEU A 106 -9.26 -7.51 -5.08
N ASN A 107 -8.77 -8.43 -4.22
CA ASN A 107 -7.52 -9.16 -4.47
C ASN A 107 -7.52 -9.85 -5.85
N LYS A 108 -8.60 -10.53 -6.23
CA LYS A 108 -8.66 -11.24 -7.52
C LYS A 108 -8.64 -10.32 -8.74
N GLU A 109 -9.07 -9.06 -8.58
CA GLU A 109 -9.18 -8.09 -9.68
C GLU A 109 -8.00 -7.11 -9.73
N TYR A 110 -7.27 -6.93 -8.62
CA TYR A 110 -6.30 -5.84 -8.45
C TYR A 110 -5.03 -6.22 -7.69
N GLY A 111 -5.08 -7.24 -6.85
CA GLY A 111 -3.92 -7.70 -6.08
C GLY A 111 -3.14 -8.79 -6.81
#